data_AF-A0A329R2D4-F1
#
_entry.id   AF-A0A329R2D4-F1
#
_cell.length_a   1.000
_cell.length_b   1.000
_cell.length_c   1.000
_cell.angle_alpha   90.00
_cell.angle_beta   90.00
_cell.angle_gamma   90.00
#
_symmetry.space_group_name_H-M   'P 1'
#
loop_
_entity.id
_entity.type
_entity.pdbx_description
1 polymer ?
#
loop_
_entity_poly.entity_id
_entity_poly.type
_entity_poly.pdbx_seq_one_letter_code
_entity_poly.pdbx_strand_id
1 'polypeptide(L)'
;MTVELTPVRRIAAYAICSDESGRILLIRESAESGTPGVWTLPGGSVLQGEDPQDAAAREAMTETGVSLHAHTVFDVMADTRELRHRGVTLHTDRIIFSSSPASAGDGMMSMGGRGPGGDDAVRRAALYSSSPMVDAVAWMERREAATVQLRPFAAQALKLPLSAVDLPPEEMPELPGFHIVEAPDGRPTVQRFAAYGLVRDLEGRVLLTQIADGYPGAGKWHLPGGGTDFGEQPTQALLRELEEETAQLGRVRELLGVASHHEAEQVGPEGFPIDWHGVRPYYDVVVDDPRPLTVVEAGGSTQAVRWFTPDEASWLELTSVTADAFDAADLTSGIPRRRPSPRQ
;
A
#
# COMPACT_ATOMS: atom_id res chain seq x y z
N MET A 1 -34.60 -1.67 12.25
CA MET A 1 -33.47 -1.91 13.17
C MET A 1 -32.22 -1.80 12.31
N THR A 2 -31.43 -0.75 12.50
CA THR A 2 -30.11 -0.64 11.88
C THR A 2 -29.26 -1.78 12.43
N VAL A 3 -28.71 -2.61 11.54
CA VAL A 3 -27.80 -3.69 11.93
C VAL A 3 -26.47 -3.02 12.26
N GLU A 4 -25.98 -3.21 13.49
CA GLU A 4 -24.64 -2.79 13.89
C GLU A 4 -23.60 -3.61 13.10
N LEU A 5 -22.68 -2.93 12.41
CA LEU A 5 -21.68 -3.54 11.55
C LEU A 5 -20.32 -3.50 12.25
N THR A 6 -19.64 -4.63 12.35
CA THR A 6 -18.30 -4.71 12.95
C THR A 6 -17.27 -4.06 12.03
N PRO A 7 -16.49 -3.07 12.49
CA PRO A 7 -15.47 -2.45 11.66
C PRO A 7 -14.28 -3.40 11.49
N VAL A 8 -13.83 -3.58 10.26
CA VAL A 8 -12.70 -4.44 9.88
C VAL A 8 -11.78 -3.64 8.99
N ARG A 9 -10.48 -3.72 9.26
CA ARG A 9 -9.44 -3.10 8.45
C ARG A 9 -8.56 -4.17 7.82
N ARG A 10 -8.14 -3.95 6.57
CA ARG A 10 -7.12 -4.78 5.92
C ARG A 10 -6.26 -3.95 4.97
N ILE A 11 -5.06 -4.45 4.70
CA ILE A 11 -4.22 -4.01 3.59
C ILE A 11 -4.46 -4.96 2.42
N ALA A 12 -4.59 -4.42 1.21
CA ALA A 12 -4.79 -5.21 0.00
C ALA A 12 -3.93 -4.72 -1.16
N ALA A 13 -3.49 -5.64 -2.01
CA ALA A 13 -2.65 -5.36 -3.15
C ALA A 13 -3.32 -5.85 -4.45
N TYR A 14 -3.30 -5.00 -5.48
CA TYR A 14 -3.97 -5.22 -6.76
C TYR A 14 -3.02 -4.97 -7.93
N ALA A 15 -3.29 -5.63 -9.06
CA ALA A 15 -2.47 -5.51 -10.27
C ALA A 15 -3.26 -4.93 -11.45
N ILE A 16 -2.77 -3.84 -12.04
CA ILE A 16 -3.09 -3.43 -13.40
C ILE A 16 -2.12 -4.17 -14.33
N CYS A 17 -2.50 -5.38 -14.72
CA CYS A 17 -1.72 -6.19 -15.65
C CYS A 17 -2.16 -5.88 -17.09
N SER A 18 -1.21 -5.43 -17.92
CA SER A 18 -1.46 -5.18 -19.36
C SER A 18 -0.64 -6.13 -20.23
N ASP A 19 -1.25 -6.65 -21.30
CA ASP A 19 -0.53 -7.45 -22.30
C ASP A 19 0.13 -6.55 -23.37
N GLU A 20 0.88 -7.17 -24.29
CA GLU A 20 1.58 -6.45 -25.38
C GLU A 20 0.62 -5.68 -26.31
N SER A 21 -0.66 -6.05 -26.34
CA SER A 21 -1.69 -5.37 -27.13
C SER A 21 -2.40 -4.25 -26.36
N GLY A 22 -2.02 -4.00 -25.10
CA GLY A 22 -2.61 -2.97 -24.24
C GLY A 22 -3.97 -3.34 -23.65
N ARG A 23 -4.36 -4.62 -23.72
CA ARG A 23 -5.55 -5.13 -23.01
C ARG A 23 -5.21 -5.33 -21.55
N ILE A 24 -6.22 -5.20 -20.69
CA ILE A 24 -6.07 -5.23 -19.24
C ILE A 24 -6.72 -6.49 -18.70
N LEU A 25 -6.02 -7.21 -17.83
CA LEU A 25 -6.55 -8.39 -17.15
C LEU A 25 -7.53 -7.95 -16.07
N LEU A 26 -8.77 -8.41 -16.17
CA LEU A 26 -9.83 -8.17 -15.19
C LEU A 26 -10.46 -9.49 -14.76
N ILE A 27 -10.98 -9.49 -13.52
CA ILE A 27 -11.77 -10.58 -12.96
C ILE A 27 -13.18 -10.11 -12.68
N ARG A 28 -14.15 -11.02 -12.75
CA ARG A 28 -15.52 -10.77 -12.31
C ARG A 28 -15.79 -11.49 -11.01
N GLU A 29 -16.23 -10.72 -10.03
CA GLU A 29 -16.59 -11.18 -8.70
C GLU A 29 -17.79 -12.14 -8.76
N SER A 30 -17.68 -13.32 -8.14
CA SER A 30 -18.69 -14.39 -8.15
C SER A 30 -19.86 -14.12 -7.19
N ALA A 31 -20.85 -15.00 -7.16
CA ALA A 31 -21.95 -14.96 -6.18
C ALA A 31 -21.48 -15.12 -4.72
N GLU A 32 -20.29 -15.66 -4.48
CA GLU A 32 -19.71 -15.83 -3.13
C GLU A 32 -18.92 -14.59 -2.66
N SER A 33 -18.76 -13.61 -3.55
CA SER A 33 -18.08 -12.35 -3.30
C SER A 33 -18.96 -11.30 -2.59
N GLY A 34 -18.35 -10.16 -2.25
CA GLY A 34 -19.07 -9.01 -1.71
C GLY A 34 -19.83 -8.18 -2.76
N THR A 35 -19.52 -8.33 -4.05
CA THR A 35 -20.12 -7.58 -5.16
C THR A 35 -20.28 -8.45 -6.42
N PRO A 36 -21.20 -9.44 -6.40
CA PRO A 36 -21.39 -10.37 -7.51
C PRO A 36 -21.65 -9.70 -8.87
N GLY A 37 -21.03 -10.22 -9.92
CA GLY A 37 -21.18 -9.75 -11.29
C GLY A 37 -20.39 -8.50 -11.65
N VAL A 38 -19.68 -7.90 -10.69
CA VAL A 38 -18.88 -6.69 -10.89
C VAL A 38 -17.44 -7.06 -11.28
N TRP A 39 -16.88 -6.34 -12.24
CA TRP A 39 -15.50 -6.52 -12.67
C TRP A 39 -14.52 -5.70 -11.82
N THR A 40 -13.32 -6.22 -11.61
CA THR A 40 -12.25 -5.55 -10.84
C THR A 40 -10.87 -5.96 -11.31
N LEU A 41 -9.85 -5.26 -10.80
CA LEU A 41 -8.45 -5.68 -10.90
C LEU A 41 -8.25 -6.97 -10.09
N PRO A 42 -7.45 -7.94 -10.58
CA PRO A 42 -7.02 -9.08 -9.77
C PRO A 42 -6.19 -8.61 -8.59
N GLY A 43 -6.37 -9.25 -7.44
CA GLY A 43 -5.74 -8.85 -6.19
C GLY A 43 -6.57 -9.12 -4.94
N GLY A 44 -5.93 -9.02 -3.79
CA GLY A 44 -6.53 -9.45 -2.53
C GLY A 44 -5.75 -8.98 -1.31
N SER A 45 -6.02 -9.62 -0.18
CA SER A 45 -5.44 -9.21 1.11
C SER A 45 -3.94 -9.48 1.15
N VAL A 46 -3.18 -8.56 1.74
CA VAL A 46 -1.77 -8.77 2.10
C VAL A 46 -1.73 -9.51 3.43
N LEU A 47 -1.10 -10.68 3.46
CA LEU A 47 -0.98 -11.49 4.69
C LEU A 47 0.08 -10.90 5.64
N GLN A 48 0.04 -11.30 6.91
CA GLN A 48 1.04 -10.89 7.89
C GLN A 48 2.44 -11.29 7.43
N GLY A 49 3.35 -10.31 7.36
CA GLY A 49 4.73 -10.49 6.90
C GLY A 49 4.91 -10.65 5.39
N GLU A 50 3.83 -10.62 4.60
CA GLU A 50 3.88 -10.72 3.15
C GLU A 50 4.22 -9.36 2.51
N ASP A 51 5.07 -9.36 1.48
CA ASP A 51 5.29 -8.16 0.67
C ASP A 51 4.05 -7.85 -0.20
N PRO A 52 3.57 -6.60 -0.29
CA PRO A 52 2.42 -6.27 -1.12
C PRO A 52 2.57 -6.64 -2.62
N GLN A 53 3.78 -6.62 -3.19
CA GLN A 53 4.00 -7.07 -4.57
C GLN A 53 3.77 -8.57 -4.71
N ASP A 54 4.25 -9.35 -3.73
CA ASP A 54 4.05 -10.80 -3.69
C ASP A 54 2.57 -11.13 -3.48
N ALA A 55 1.86 -10.39 -2.63
CA ALA A 55 0.43 -10.53 -2.43
C ALA A 55 -0.35 -10.32 -3.74
N ALA A 56 -0.04 -9.25 -4.49
CA ALA A 56 -0.67 -8.99 -5.79
C ALA A 56 -0.41 -10.13 -6.79
N ALA A 57 0.81 -10.67 -6.83
CA ALA A 57 1.17 -11.78 -7.71
C ALA A 57 0.48 -13.10 -7.30
N ARG A 58 0.45 -13.42 -6.00
CA ARG A 58 -0.21 -14.61 -5.44
C ARG A 58 -1.71 -14.61 -5.74
N GLU A 59 -2.36 -13.48 -5.47
CA GLU A 59 -3.80 -13.31 -5.68
C GLU A 59 -4.13 -13.38 -7.17
N ALA A 60 -3.40 -12.67 -8.02
CA ALA A 60 -3.60 -12.75 -9.46
C ALA A 60 -3.43 -14.18 -10.00
N MET A 61 -2.41 -14.92 -9.54
CA MET A 61 -2.23 -16.33 -9.92
C MET A 61 -3.42 -17.19 -9.48
N THR A 62 -3.92 -16.97 -8.26
CA THR A 62 -5.03 -17.73 -7.67
C THR A 62 -6.37 -17.47 -8.38
N GLU A 63 -6.63 -16.20 -8.67
CA GLU A 63 -7.89 -15.73 -9.26
C GLU A 63 -7.96 -15.89 -10.78
N THR A 64 -6.81 -15.82 -11.46
CA THR A 64 -6.76 -15.75 -12.92
C THR A 64 -5.99 -16.89 -13.57
N GLY A 65 -5.14 -17.59 -12.82
CA GLY A 65 -4.13 -18.52 -13.33
C GLY A 65 -2.99 -17.85 -14.11
N VAL A 66 -2.92 -16.51 -14.16
CA VAL A 66 -1.86 -15.75 -14.81
C VAL A 66 -0.79 -15.38 -13.79
N SER A 67 0.43 -15.86 -14.01
CA SER A 67 1.61 -15.35 -13.31
C SER A 67 1.95 -13.97 -13.84
N LEU A 68 2.14 -13.01 -12.93
CA LEU A 68 2.54 -11.65 -13.26
C LEU A 68 3.71 -11.20 -12.41
N HIS A 69 4.39 -10.16 -12.88
CA HIS A 69 5.36 -9.41 -12.09
C HIS A 69 4.76 -8.02 -11.81
N ALA A 70 4.60 -7.68 -10.53
CA ALA A 70 4.21 -6.35 -10.09
C ALA A 70 5.46 -5.48 -9.94
N HIS A 71 5.57 -4.38 -10.68
CA HIS A 71 6.84 -3.65 -10.82
C HIS A 71 6.85 -2.29 -10.13
N THR A 72 5.83 -1.48 -10.40
CA THR A 72 5.78 -0.09 -9.96
C THR A 72 4.48 0.17 -9.25
N VAL A 73 4.52 0.86 -8.12
CA VAL A 73 3.30 1.31 -7.45
C VAL A 73 2.63 2.33 -8.35
N PHE A 74 1.42 2.01 -8.81
CA PHE A 74 0.60 2.86 -9.66
C PHE A 74 -0.18 3.88 -8.84
N ASP A 75 -0.83 3.42 -7.76
CA ASP A 75 -1.63 4.26 -6.88
C ASP A 75 -1.79 3.61 -5.50
N VAL A 76 -2.08 4.43 -4.50
CA VAL A 76 -2.37 4.01 -3.13
C VAL A 76 -3.55 4.80 -2.60
N MET A 77 -4.61 4.10 -2.18
CA MET A 77 -5.86 4.72 -1.75
C MET A 77 -6.53 3.91 -0.66
N ALA A 78 -7.48 4.52 0.05
CA ALA A 78 -8.39 3.80 0.94
C ALA A 78 -9.83 3.88 0.42
N ASP A 79 -10.65 2.93 0.83
CA ASP A 79 -12.10 3.05 0.74
C ASP A 79 -12.76 2.25 1.85
N THR A 80 -13.97 2.69 2.20
CA THR A 80 -14.82 2.02 3.16
C THR A 80 -16.09 1.52 2.50
N ARG A 81 -16.53 0.34 2.93
CA ARG A 81 -17.71 -0.33 2.38
C ARG A 81 -18.47 -1.08 3.44
N GLU A 82 -19.79 -1.03 3.35
CA GLU A 82 -20.63 -1.93 4.14
C GLU A 82 -20.84 -3.27 3.43
N LEU A 83 -20.43 -4.36 4.07
CA LEU A 83 -20.73 -5.72 3.67
C LEU A 83 -21.81 -6.28 4.59
N ARG A 84 -23.05 -5.79 4.44
CA ARG A 84 -24.17 -6.11 5.34
C ARG A 84 -24.45 -7.62 5.46
N HIS A 85 -24.25 -8.39 4.40
CA HIS A 85 -24.39 -9.85 4.42
C HIS A 85 -23.33 -10.55 5.29
N ARG A 86 -22.21 -9.88 5.60
CA ARG A 86 -21.17 -10.34 6.53
C ARG A 86 -21.22 -9.62 7.88
N GLY A 87 -22.09 -8.63 8.04
CA GLY A 87 -22.18 -7.83 9.26
C GLY A 87 -20.94 -6.95 9.52
N VAL A 88 -20.23 -6.51 8.48
CA VAL A 88 -18.99 -5.71 8.65
C VAL A 88 -18.98 -4.41 7.86
N THR A 89 -18.31 -3.40 8.41
CA THR A 89 -17.83 -2.21 7.67
C THR A 89 -16.36 -2.41 7.39
N LEU A 90 -15.98 -2.55 6.13
CA LEU A 90 -14.62 -2.86 5.72
C LEU A 90 -13.90 -1.57 5.27
N HIS A 91 -12.79 -1.24 5.93
CA HIS A 91 -11.76 -0.33 5.42
C HIS A 91 -10.70 -1.15 4.68
N THR A 92 -10.42 -0.79 3.44
CA THR A 92 -9.29 -1.38 2.71
C THR A 92 -8.26 -0.31 2.39
N ASP A 93 -7.04 -0.46 2.91
CA ASP A 93 -5.87 0.25 2.41
C ASP A 93 -5.36 -0.48 1.16
N ARG A 94 -5.53 0.11 -0.02
CA ARG A 94 -5.21 -0.51 -1.31
C ARG A 94 -3.91 0.02 -1.87
N ILE A 95 -3.07 -0.90 -2.30
CA ILE A 95 -1.89 -0.64 -3.13
C ILE A 95 -2.15 -1.23 -4.50
N ILE A 96 -2.04 -0.41 -5.53
CA ILE A 96 -2.25 -0.83 -6.92
C ILE A 96 -0.90 -0.79 -7.61
N PHE A 97 -0.52 -1.89 -8.24
CA PHE A 97 0.73 -2.00 -8.99
C PHE A 97 0.46 -1.99 -10.50
N SER A 98 1.35 -1.36 -11.25
CA SER A 98 1.51 -1.66 -12.68
C SER A 98 2.25 -2.98 -12.82
N SER A 99 1.70 -3.88 -13.64
CA SER A 99 2.20 -5.24 -13.77
C SER A 99 2.27 -5.68 -15.23
N SER A 100 3.11 -6.67 -15.50
CA SER A 100 3.15 -7.38 -16.79
C SER A 100 3.02 -8.88 -16.57
N PRO A 101 2.45 -9.63 -17.54
CA PRO A 101 2.52 -11.09 -17.51
C PRO A 101 3.97 -11.57 -17.36
N ALA A 102 4.17 -12.63 -16.60
CA ALA A 102 5.45 -13.32 -16.58
C ALA A 102 5.68 -13.98 -17.94
N SER A 103 6.90 -13.88 -18.47
CA SER A 103 7.25 -14.62 -19.69
C SER A 103 7.28 -16.12 -19.38
N ALA A 104 6.84 -16.96 -20.32
CA ALA A 104 6.73 -18.41 -20.15
C ALA A 104 8.07 -19.16 -19.88
N GLY A 105 9.19 -18.43 -19.72
CA GLY A 105 10.52 -18.96 -19.44
C GLY A 105 10.92 -18.94 -17.96
N ASP A 106 10.20 -18.25 -17.08
CA ASP A 106 10.70 -17.95 -15.73
C ASP A 106 10.17 -18.89 -14.62
N GLY A 107 9.41 -19.93 -14.95
CA GLY A 107 8.84 -20.78 -13.89
C GLY A 107 8.02 -21.99 -14.27
N MET A 108 8.31 -22.70 -15.36
CA MET A 108 7.79 -24.06 -15.57
C MET A 108 8.64 -24.79 -16.62
N MET A 109 8.99 -26.06 -16.38
CA MET A 109 9.65 -26.90 -17.37
C MET A 109 8.85 -26.95 -18.68
N SER A 110 9.60 -26.80 -19.77
CA SER A 110 9.19 -26.94 -21.16
C SER A 110 8.22 -28.10 -21.41
N MET A 111 7.02 -27.77 -21.88
CA MET A 111 6.30 -28.61 -22.83
C MET A 111 6.10 -27.79 -24.10
N GLY A 112 6.85 -28.18 -25.14
CA GLY A 112 7.01 -27.41 -26.37
C GLY A 112 5.71 -27.03 -27.07
N GLY A 113 5.62 -25.76 -27.44
CA GLY A 113 4.61 -25.21 -28.35
C GLY A 113 4.86 -23.72 -28.56
N ARG A 114 4.82 -23.23 -29.80
CA ARG A 114 4.86 -21.79 -30.10
C ARG A 114 3.80 -21.06 -29.26
N GLY A 115 4.21 -19.96 -28.62
CA GLY A 115 3.43 -19.24 -27.61
C GLY A 115 2.00 -18.88 -28.05
N PRO A 116 0.98 -19.08 -27.20
CA PRO A 116 -0.38 -18.69 -27.52
C PRO A 116 -0.58 -17.19 -27.30
N GLY A 117 -1.38 -16.53 -28.14
CA GLY A 117 -1.89 -15.20 -27.84
C GLY A 117 -2.71 -15.18 -26.53
N GLY A 118 -2.83 -14.01 -25.89
CA GLY A 118 -3.37 -13.85 -24.53
C GLY A 118 -4.75 -14.48 -24.28
N ASP A 119 -5.58 -14.66 -25.31
CA ASP A 119 -6.90 -15.29 -25.21
C ASP A 119 -6.85 -16.80 -24.91
N ASP A 120 -5.83 -17.49 -25.45
CA ASP A 120 -5.67 -18.94 -25.29
C ASP A 120 -4.88 -19.27 -23.99
N ALA A 121 -4.19 -18.29 -23.42
CA ALA A 121 -3.68 -18.34 -22.06
C ALA A 121 -4.83 -18.18 -21.04
N VAL A 122 -5.72 -17.21 -21.21
CA VAL A 122 -6.87 -17.00 -20.31
C VAL A 122 -7.92 -18.09 -20.41
N ARG A 123 -8.19 -18.65 -21.60
CA ARG A 123 -9.12 -19.80 -21.71
C ARG A 123 -8.60 -21.03 -20.99
N ARG A 124 -7.29 -21.27 -20.98
CA ARG A 124 -6.68 -22.31 -20.15
C ARG A 124 -6.68 -21.92 -18.68
N ALA A 125 -6.36 -20.68 -18.34
CA ALA A 125 -6.23 -20.22 -16.96
C ALA A 125 -7.58 -20.09 -16.22
N ALA A 126 -8.66 -19.71 -16.91
CA ALA A 126 -10.02 -19.68 -16.38
C ALA A 126 -10.58 -21.09 -16.07
N LEU A 127 -10.03 -22.15 -16.68
CA LEU A 127 -10.30 -23.54 -16.28
C LEU A 127 -9.58 -23.93 -14.97
N TYR A 128 -8.67 -23.10 -14.48
CA TYR A 128 -7.84 -23.31 -13.30
C TYR A 128 -7.93 -22.19 -12.26
N SER A 129 -8.89 -21.25 -12.36
CA SER A 129 -9.16 -20.34 -11.24
C SER A 129 -9.51 -21.20 -10.02
N SER A 130 -8.69 -21.12 -8.98
CA SER A 130 -8.89 -21.86 -7.73
C SER A 130 -9.69 -21.05 -6.71
N SER A 131 -9.96 -19.78 -7.00
CA SER A 131 -10.75 -18.91 -6.13
C SER A 131 -12.26 -19.11 -6.35
N PRO A 132 -13.04 -19.49 -5.32
CA PRO A 132 -14.49 -19.51 -5.41
C PRO A 132 -15.09 -18.10 -5.55
N MET A 133 -14.29 -17.06 -5.32
CA MET A 133 -14.72 -15.66 -5.38
C MET A 133 -14.71 -15.06 -6.79
N VAL A 134 -14.25 -15.80 -7.80
CA VAL A 134 -14.13 -15.33 -9.20
C VAL A 134 -14.89 -16.26 -10.13
N ASP A 135 -15.80 -15.70 -10.94
CA ASP A 135 -16.60 -16.48 -11.90
C ASP A 135 -16.27 -16.20 -13.38
N ALA A 136 -15.45 -15.18 -13.67
CA ALA A 136 -14.91 -14.92 -15.00
C ALA A 136 -13.58 -14.17 -14.94
N VAL A 137 -12.76 -14.38 -15.97
CA VAL A 137 -11.46 -13.74 -16.18
C VAL A 137 -11.38 -13.33 -17.64
N ALA A 138 -10.94 -12.11 -17.93
CA ALA A 138 -10.84 -11.62 -19.30
C ALA A 138 -9.71 -10.60 -19.49
N TRP A 139 -9.07 -10.66 -20.66
CA TRP A 139 -8.29 -9.55 -21.19
C TRP A 139 -9.24 -8.61 -21.94
N MET A 140 -9.44 -7.40 -21.43
CA MET A 140 -10.34 -6.43 -22.03
C MET A 140 -9.57 -5.24 -22.61
N GLU A 141 -9.96 -4.81 -23.81
CA GLU A 141 -9.55 -3.49 -24.28
C GLU A 141 -10.17 -2.40 -23.38
N ARG A 142 -9.51 -1.24 -23.26
CA ARG A 142 -10.05 -0.12 -22.46
C ARG A 142 -11.48 0.29 -22.85
N ARG A 143 -11.84 0.23 -24.14
CA ARG A 143 -13.21 0.55 -24.58
C ARG A 143 -14.24 -0.48 -24.12
N GLU A 144 -13.84 -1.74 -24.01
CA GLU A 144 -14.71 -2.82 -23.54
C GLU A 144 -14.86 -2.74 -22.02
N ALA A 145 -13.75 -2.52 -21.30
CA ALA A 145 -13.76 -2.28 -19.87
C ALA A 145 -14.65 -1.07 -19.49
N ALA A 146 -14.75 -0.06 -20.35
CA ALA A 146 -15.65 1.10 -20.14
C ALA A 146 -17.15 0.76 -20.24
N THR A 147 -17.51 -0.42 -20.74
CA THR A 147 -18.90 -0.86 -20.93
C THR A 147 -19.39 -1.84 -19.87
N VAL A 148 -18.49 -2.37 -19.04
CA VAL A 148 -18.84 -3.27 -17.95
C VAL A 148 -18.93 -2.53 -16.62
N GLN A 149 -19.64 -3.12 -15.67
CA GLN A 149 -19.70 -2.60 -14.31
C GLN A 149 -18.38 -2.88 -13.60
N LEU A 150 -17.66 -1.83 -13.20
CA LEU A 150 -16.37 -1.92 -12.51
C LEU A 150 -16.50 -1.53 -11.05
N ARG A 151 -15.71 -2.18 -10.19
CA ARG A 151 -15.46 -1.70 -8.83
C ARG A 151 -14.97 -0.25 -8.89
N PRO A 152 -15.48 0.66 -8.03
CA PRO A 152 -15.14 2.09 -8.09
C PRO A 152 -13.63 2.38 -8.11
N PHE A 153 -12.85 1.72 -7.25
CA PHE A 153 -11.39 1.90 -7.21
C PHE A 153 -10.72 1.45 -8.51
N ALA A 154 -11.18 0.35 -9.11
CA ALA A 154 -10.66 -0.14 -10.38
C ALA A 154 -11.00 0.83 -11.53
N ALA A 155 -12.24 1.32 -11.58
CA ALA A 155 -12.65 2.34 -12.55
C ALA A 155 -11.83 3.63 -12.42
N GLN A 156 -11.61 4.10 -11.18
CA GLN A 156 -10.78 5.27 -10.89
C GLN A 156 -9.34 5.08 -11.36
N ALA A 157 -8.70 3.97 -10.97
CA ALA A 157 -7.33 3.66 -11.35
C ALA A 157 -7.17 3.56 -12.88
N LEU A 158 -8.16 2.98 -13.56
CA LEU A 158 -8.16 2.85 -15.02
C LEU A 158 -8.60 4.13 -15.75
N LYS A 159 -9.06 5.16 -15.03
CA LYS A 159 -9.67 6.39 -15.56
C LYS A 159 -10.87 6.10 -16.49
N LEU A 160 -11.72 5.17 -16.05
CA LEU A 160 -12.93 4.73 -16.74
C LEU A 160 -14.19 5.26 -16.03
N PRO A 161 -15.37 5.22 -16.68
CA PRO A 161 -16.61 5.66 -16.06
C PRO A 161 -16.86 4.95 -14.72
N LEU A 162 -17.18 5.73 -13.70
CA LEU A 162 -17.56 5.19 -12.39
C LEU A 162 -18.92 4.51 -12.50
N SER A 163 -18.99 3.25 -12.09
CA SER A 163 -20.26 2.58 -11.78
C SER A 163 -20.35 2.45 -10.26
N ALA A 164 -21.23 3.24 -9.63
CA ALA A 164 -21.37 3.24 -8.19
C ALA A 164 -22.06 1.95 -7.74
N VAL A 165 -21.28 1.01 -7.20
CA VAL A 165 -21.79 -0.23 -6.61
C VAL A 165 -21.58 -0.28 -5.09
N ASP A 166 -20.62 0.50 -4.60
CA ASP A 166 -20.17 0.43 -3.22
C ASP A 166 -20.82 1.57 -2.43
N LEU A 167 -21.59 1.21 -1.40
CA LEU A 167 -22.18 2.17 -0.48
C LEU A 167 -21.15 2.47 0.63
N PRO A 168 -20.72 3.73 0.79
CA PRO A 168 -19.95 4.12 1.96
C PRO A 168 -20.83 3.99 3.22
N PRO A 169 -20.23 3.76 4.40
CA PRO A 169 -20.98 3.71 5.65
C PRO A 169 -21.65 5.06 5.95
N GLU A 170 -22.85 5.02 6.54
CA GLU A 170 -23.58 6.24 6.95
C GLU A 170 -22.85 6.98 8.08
N GLU A 171 -22.22 6.24 8.99
CA GLU A 171 -21.40 6.74 10.09
C GLU A 171 -20.05 6.02 10.08
N MET A 172 -18.96 6.78 10.20
CA MET A 172 -17.62 6.21 10.21
C MET A 172 -17.30 5.65 11.61
N PRO A 173 -16.90 4.36 11.73
CA PRO A 173 -16.47 3.80 13.01
C PRO A 173 -15.21 4.50 13.53
N GLU A 174 -15.16 4.76 14.84
CA GLU A 174 -13.92 5.14 15.51
C GLU A 174 -13.13 3.87 15.84
N LEU A 175 -12.01 3.68 15.15
CA LEU A 175 -11.05 2.62 15.44
C LEU A 175 -9.65 3.20 15.57
N PRO A 176 -8.80 2.65 16.45
CA PRO A 176 -7.40 3.05 16.54
C PRO A 176 -6.68 2.74 15.23
N GLY A 177 -5.68 3.56 14.88
CA GLY A 177 -4.89 3.42 13.64
C GLY A 177 -4.21 2.04 13.48
N PHE A 178 -4.01 1.31 14.56
CA PHE A 178 -3.75 -0.14 14.56
C PHE A 178 -4.23 -0.76 15.88
N HIS A 179 -4.36 -2.08 15.92
CA HIS A 179 -4.59 -2.84 17.15
C HIS A 179 -3.78 -4.14 17.11
N ILE A 180 -3.40 -4.62 18.30
CA ILE A 180 -2.72 -5.91 18.45
C ILE A 180 -3.76 -7.02 18.31
N VAL A 181 -3.51 -7.96 17.42
CA VAL A 181 -4.34 -9.15 17.19
C VAL A 181 -3.55 -10.39 17.61
N GLU A 182 -4.17 -11.30 18.33
CA GLU A 182 -3.58 -12.59 18.66
C GLU A 182 -3.69 -13.54 17.46
N ALA A 183 -2.57 -14.06 16.97
CA ALA A 183 -2.59 -15.06 15.91
C ALA A 183 -3.03 -16.43 16.46
N PRO A 184 -3.35 -17.42 15.60
CA PRO A 184 -3.81 -18.74 16.04
C PRO A 184 -2.85 -19.50 16.97
N ASP A 185 -1.55 -19.18 16.93
CA ASP A 185 -0.52 -19.77 17.79
C ASP A 185 -0.31 -18.99 19.11
N GLY A 186 -1.11 -17.95 19.37
CA GLY A 186 -1.07 -17.12 20.58
C GLY A 186 -0.10 -15.95 20.51
N ARG A 187 0.60 -15.74 19.38
CA ARG A 187 1.54 -14.62 19.25
C ARG A 187 0.79 -13.30 19.03
N PRO A 188 1.18 -12.19 19.68
CA PRO A 188 0.66 -10.87 19.35
C PRO A 188 1.20 -10.41 18.00
N THR A 189 0.31 -9.96 17.12
CA THR A 189 0.62 -9.49 15.77
C THR A 189 0.06 -8.09 15.55
N VAL A 190 0.76 -7.30 14.75
CA VAL A 190 0.28 -6.02 14.25
C VAL A 190 0.59 -5.95 12.76
N GLN A 191 -0.44 -5.61 11.98
CA GLN A 191 -0.28 -5.14 10.61
C GLN A 191 -0.68 -3.66 10.56
N ARG A 192 0.28 -2.77 10.31
CA ARG A 192 0.07 -1.32 10.33
C ARG A 192 0.28 -0.71 8.96
N PHE A 193 -0.71 0.06 8.52
CA PHE A 193 -0.61 0.91 7.34
C PHE A 193 -0.36 2.36 7.75
N ALA A 194 0.66 3.00 7.17
CA ALA A 194 1.07 4.35 7.57
C ALA A 194 1.65 5.12 6.37
N ALA A 195 1.37 6.41 6.26
CA ALA A 195 1.81 7.24 5.14
C ALA A 195 2.88 8.25 5.56
N TYR A 196 3.94 8.36 4.75
CA TYR A 196 5.11 9.20 5.06
C TYR A 196 5.47 10.15 3.92
N GLY A 197 6.15 11.26 4.25
CA GLY A 197 6.47 12.31 3.28
C GLY A 197 7.96 12.58 3.19
N LEU A 198 8.53 12.49 1.98
CA LEU A 198 9.75 13.23 1.63
C LEU A 198 9.37 14.71 1.48
N VAL A 199 9.41 15.43 2.59
CA VAL A 199 8.94 16.81 2.66
C VAL A 199 10.08 17.77 2.32
N ARG A 200 9.87 18.59 1.29
CA ARG A 200 10.85 19.56 0.78
C ARG A 200 10.28 20.97 0.80
N ASP A 201 11.11 21.94 1.14
CA ASP A 201 10.77 23.35 0.89
C ASP A 201 11.22 23.80 -0.51
N LEU A 202 10.94 25.08 -0.84
CA LEU A 202 11.34 25.68 -2.12
C LEU A 202 12.87 25.85 -2.27
N GLU A 203 13.63 25.78 -1.17
CA GLU A 203 15.09 25.82 -1.18
C GLU A 203 15.71 24.42 -1.36
N GLY A 204 14.87 23.37 -1.41
CA GLY A 204 15.30 21.98 -1.56
C GLY A 204 15.82 21.34 -0.27
N ARG A 205 15.60 21.97 0.89
CA ARG A 205 15.88 21.35 2.19
C ARG A 205 14.85 20.25 2.45
N VAL A 206 15.27 19.19 3.11
CA VAL A 206 14.43 18.05 3.52
C VAL A 206 14.07 18.18 5.00
N LEU A 207 12.80 18.02 5.34
CA LEU A 207 12.32 17.98 6.72
C LEU A 207 12.34 16.54 7.21
N LEU A 208 12.96 16.30 8.37
CA LEU A 208 12.99 15.00 9.02
C LEU A 208 12.59 15.13 10.49
N THR A 209 12.02 14.06 11.03
CA THR A 209 11.73 13.87 12.46
C THR A 209 12.71 12.85 13.04
N GLN A 210 13.10 12.99 14.31
CA GLN A 210 13.95 12.02 14.99
C GLN A 210 13.11 11.16 15.92
N ILE A 211 13.28 9.84 15.81
CA ILE A 211 12.53 8.86 16.60
C ILE A 211 12.92 8.97 18.08
N ALA A 212 11.91 9.09 18.95
CA ALA A 212 12.06 9.19 20.39
C ALA A 212 12.57 7.89 21.04
N ASP A 213 13.17 8.03 22.22
CA ASP A 213 13.54 6.89 23.06
C ASP A 213 12.34 5.99 23.39
N GLY A 214 12.56 4.68 23.46
CA GLY A 214 11.50 3.69 23.73
C GLY A 214 10.72 3.24 22.48
N TYR A 215 10.97 3.86 21.32
CA TYR A 215 10.40 3.44 20.05
C TYR A 215 11.42 2.67 19.18
N PRO A 216 10.96 1.74 18.33
CA PRO A 216 11.81 1.02 17.39
C PRO A 216 12.55 1.99 16.45
N GLY A 217 13.89 1.97 16.50
CA GLY A 217 14.73 2.89 15.73
C GLY A 217 15.05 4.22 16.41
N ALA A 218 14.84 4.32 17.73
CA ALA A 218 15.22 5.48 18.56
C ALA A 218 16.56 6.11 18.14
N GLY A 219 16.57 7.44 18.05
CA GLY A 219 17.73 8.25 17.65
C GLY A 219 17.94 8.36 16.12
N LYS A 220 17.31 7.51 15.30
CA LYS A 220 17.36 7.66 13.84
C LYS A 220 16.46 8.78 13.35
N TRP A 221 16.83 9.36 12.20
CA TRP A 221 15.99 10.30 11.48
C TRP A 221 15.04 9.56 10.53
N HIS A 222 13.80 10.05 10.50
CA HIS A 222 12.65 9.47 9.84
C HIS A 222 11.95 10.50 8.96
N LEU A 223 11.13 10.02 8.02
CA LEU A 223 10.23 10.88 7.28
C LEU A 223 9.08 11.30 8.22
N PRO A 224 8.60 12.56 8.17
CA PRO A 224 7.36 12.93 8.82
C PRO A 224 6.19 12.11 8.29
N GLY A 225 5.24 11.77 9.17
CA GLY A 225 4.07 10.97 8.83
C GLY A 225 3.75 9.90 9.86
N GLY A 226 2.67 9.17 9.63
CA GLY A 226 2.12 8.30 10.66
C GLY A 226 1.03 7.35 10.19
N GLY A 227 0.36 6.73 11.16
CA GLY A 227 -0.71 5.77 10.90
C GLY A 227 -1.93 6.49 10.32
N THR A 228 -2.67 5.83 9.44
CA THR A 228 -3.95 6.40 9.00
C THR A 228 -5.07 5.97 9.92
N ASP A 229 -6.08 6.81 10.06
CA ASP A 229 -7.32 6.47 10.75
C ASP A 229 -8.27 5.65 9.86
N PHE A 230 -9.31 5.08 10.46
CA PHE A 230 -10.36 4.38 9.73
C PHE A 230 -11.17 5.36 8.87
N GLY A 231 -11.34 5.04 7.60
CA GLY A 231 -11.91 5.90 6.57
C GLY A 231 -10.97 6.97 6.01
N GLU A 232 -9.76 7.12 6.55
CA GLU A 232 -8.84 8.18 6.15
C GLU A 232 -8.05 7.83 4.89
N GLN A 233 -7.97 8.77 3.93
CA GLN A 233 -7.11 8.62 2.78
C GLN A 233 -5.63 8.69 3.18
N PRO A 234 -4.72 7.89 2.61
CA PRO A 234 -3.31 7.89 2.98
C PRO A 234 -2.64 9.27 2.87
N THR A 235 -2.93 10.04 1.83
CA THR A 235 -2.41 11.40 1.66
C THR A 235 -3.00 12.40 2.65
N GLN A 236 -4.24 12.17 3.12
CA GLN A 236 -4.85 13.00 4.16
C GLN A 236 -4.17 12.74 5.50
N ALA A 237 -3.98 11.46 5.86
CA ALA A 237 -3.25 11.05 7.06
C ALA A 237 -1.85 11.68 7.09
N LEU A 238 -1.11 11.60 5.99
CA LEU A 238 0.22 12.21 5.88
C LEU A 238 0.19 13.72 6.15
N LEU A 239 -0.79 14.46 5.59
CA LEU A 239 -0.86 15.90 5.79
C LEU A 239 -1.28 16.29 7.22
N ARG A 240 -2.16 15.50 7.85
CA ARG A 240 -2.51 15.63 9.26
C ARG A 240 -1.28 15.43 10.15
N GLU A 241 -0.60 14.29 9.98
CA GLU A 241 0.60 13.93 10.74
C GLU A 241 1.73 14.94 10.52
N LEU A 242 1.92 15.44 9.29
CA LEU A 242 2.90 16.49 9.02
C LEU A 242 2.62 17.75 9.84
N GLU A 243 1.36 18.17 9.95
CA GLU A 243 0.99 19.31 10.78
C GLU A 243 1.16 19.00 12.27
N GLU A 244 0.73 17.83 12.73
CA GLU A 244 0.82 17.40 14.13
C GLU A 244 2.29 17.23 14.59
N GLU A 245 3.17 16.67 13.78
CA GLU A 245 4.55 16.39 14.20
C GLU A 245 5.48 17.60 14.05
N THR A 246 5.21 18.47 13.08
CA THR A 246 6.20 19.47 12.63
C THR A 246 5.66 20.90 12.54
N ALA A 247 4.36 21.07 12.77
CA ALA A 247 3.63 22.29 12.51
C ALA A 247 3.84 22.79 11.07
N GLN A 248 4.00 21.93 10.06
CA GLN A 248 4.10 22.35 8.64
C GLN A 248 2.80 22.07 7.88
N LEU A 249 2.48 22.93 6.92
CA LEU A 249 1.42 22.68 5.93
C LEU A 249 2.07 22.36 4.59
N GLY A 250 1.85 21.13 4.12
CA GLY A 250 2.41 20.65 2.87
C GLY A 250 1.35 20.38 1.81
N ARG A 251 1.81 20.12 0.59
CA ARG A 251 0.98 19.58 -0.49
C ARG A 251 1.69 18.39 -1.13
N VAL A 252 0.99 17.27 -1.19
CA VAL A 252 1.46 16.06 -1.88
C VAL A 252 1.62 16.34 -3.37
N ARG A 253 2.76 15.97 -3.95
CA ARG A 253 3.05 16.10 -5.39
C ARG A 253 2.93 14.77 -6.12
N GLU A 254 3.55 13.72 -5.57
CA GLU A 254 3.59 12.40 -6.19
C GLU A 254 3.76 11.29 -5.15
N LEU A 255 3.30 10.09 -5.49
CA LEU A 255 3.64 8.86 -4.79
C LEU A 255 5.01 8.38 -5.29
N LEU A 256 5.97 8.16 -4.39
CA LEU A 256 7.31 7.72 -4.74
C LEU A 256 7.46 6.20 -4.66
N GLY A 257 6.75 5.56 -3.73
CA GLY A 257 6.79 4.10 -3.57
C GLY A 257 6.08 3.62 -2.32
N VAL A 258 6.22 2.33 -2.04
CA VAL A 258 5.71 1.67 -0.85
C VAL A 258 6.82 0.80 -0.26
N ALA A 259 7.09 0.96 1.03
CA ALA A 259 8.02 0.09 1.75
C ALA A 259 7.22 -0.92 2.59
N SER A 260 7.64 -2.19 2.57
CA SER A 260 7.17 -3.24 3.48
C SER A 260 8.29 -3.59 4.46
N HIS A 261 7.97 -3.69 5.74
CA HIS A 261 8.92 -4.12 6.76
C HIS A 261 8.25 -5.10 7.69
N HIS A 262 8.89 -6.24 7.90
CA HIS A 262 8.46 -7.26 8.84
C HIS A 262 9.57 -7.52 9.86
N GLU A 263 9.20 -7.49 11.14
CA GLU A 263 10.05 -7.86 12.26
C GLU A 263 9.24 -8.71 13.23
N ALA A 264 9.62 -9.98 13.38
CA ALA A 264 8.79 -10.99 14.05
C ALA A 264 8.75 -10.84 15.58
N GLU A 265 9.70 -10.12 16.16
CA GLU A 265 9.85 -9.92 17.61
C GLU A 265 10.15 -8.45 17.94
N GLN A 266 9.47 -7.51 17.27
CA GLN A 266 9.68 -6.08 17.50
C GLN A 266 9.19 -5.67 18.90
N VAL A 267 10.06 -5.04 19.68
CA VAL A 267 9.71 -4.49 20.99
C VAL A 267 9.50 -2.98 20.86
N GLY A 268 8.26 -2.54 21.04
CA GLY A 268 7.87 -1.14 21.08
C GLY A 268 7.70 -0.61 22.51
N PRO A 269 7.07 0.58 22.67
CA PRO A 269 6.77 1.16 23.99
C PRO A 269 5.88 0.25 24.86
N GLU A 270 5.19 -0.72 24.26
CA GLU A 270 4.38 -1.72 24.96
C GLU A 270 5.23 -2.67 25.83
N GLY A 271 6.53 -2.79 25.55
CA GLY A 271 7.49 -3.52 26.40
C GLY A 271 7.47 -5.05 26.24
N PHE A 272 6.77 -5.60 25.25
CA PHE A 272 6.81 -7.02 24.91
C PHE A 272 6.99 -7.24 23.39
N PRO A 273 7.53 -8.40 22.95
CA PRO A 273 7.72 -8.69 21.52
C PRO A 273 6.39 -8.83 20.79
N ILE A 274 6.29 -8.17 19.63
CA ILE A 274 5.15 -8.23 18.72
C ILE A 274 5.66 -8.60 17.32
N ASP A 275 4.94 -9.49 16.65
CA ASP A 275 5.13 -9.73 15.22
C ASP A 275 4.60 -8.52 14.45
N TRP A 276 5.52 -7.64 14.04
CA TRP A 276 5.21 -6.34 13.47
C TRP A 276 5.39 -6.34 11.96
N HIS A 277 4.34 -6.01 11.24
CA HIS A 277 4.34 -5.82 9.79
C HIS A 277 3.86 -4.42 9.44
N GLY A 278 4.78 -3.56 8.99
CA GLY A 278 4.48 -2.20 8.57
C GLY A 278 4.50 -2.06 7.06
N VAL A 279 3.43 -1.53 6.48
CA VAL A 279 3.34 -1.18 5.06
C VAL A 279 3.20 0.34 4.94
N ARG A 280 4.11 0.94 4.18
CA ARG A 280 4.39 2.38 4.24
C ARG A 280 4.47 3.00 2.85
N PRO A 281 3.36 3.47 2.25
CA PRO A 281 3.47 4.41 1.13
C PRO A 281 4.21 5.67 1.55
N TYR A 282 5.10 6.14 0.68
CA TYR A 282 5.81 7.39 0.88
C TYR A 282 5.70 8.30 -0.34
N TYR A 283 5.51 9.58 -0.08
CA TYR A 283 5.12 10.59 -1.05
C TYR A 283 6.14 11.72 -1.07
N ASP A 284 6.27 12.36 -2.22
CA ASP A 284 6.92 13.66 -2.30
C ASP A 284 5.96 14.75 -1.87
N VAL A 285 6.39 15.61 -0.96
CA VAL A 285 5.58 16.69 -0.39
C VAL A 285 6.35 17.99 -0.50
N VAL A 286 5.66 19.06 -0.91
CA VAL A 286 6.24 20.41 -0.91
C VAL A 286 5.63 21.26 0.20
N VAL A 287 6.46 22.03 0.90
CA VAL A 287 6.06 23.10 1.81
C VAL A 287 6.48 24.43 1.17
N ASP A 288 5.49 25.23 0.76
CA ASP A 288 5.74 26.48 0.06
C ASP A 288 6.20 27.61 1.03
N ASP A 289 5.70 27.61 2.26
CA ASP A 289 5.99 28.61 3.29
C ASP A 289 6.35 27.93 4.63
N PRO A 290 7.64 27.60 4.87
CA PRO A 290 8.06 26.91 6.08
C PRO A 290 7.77 27.72 7.35
N ARG A 291 6.98 27.13 8.25
CA ARG A 291 6.64 27.70 9.56
C ARG A 291 7.74 27.36 10.59
N PRO A 292 7.87 28.11 11.71
CA PRO A 292 8.75 27.73 12.80
C PRO A 292 8.46 26.31 13.29
N LEU A 293 9.50 25.48 13.36
CA LEU A 293 9.38 24.09 13.76
C LEU A 293 9.04 23.98 15.25
N THR A 294 8.05 23.15 15.55
CA THR A 294 7.67 22.80 16.93
C THR A 294 7.36 21.32 16.95
N VAL A 295 7.93 20.57 17.91
CA VAL A 295 7.44 19.23 18.23
C VAL A 295 6.14 19.44 19.01
N VAL A 296 5.01 19.24 18.36
CA VAL A 296 3.70 19.57 18.96
C VAL A 296 3.26 18.46 19.93
N GLU A 297 3.56 17.20 19.62
CA GLU A 297 3.15 16.06 20.42
C GLU A 297 4.13 15.77 21.57
N ALA A 298 3.77 16.16 22.79
CA ALA A 298 4.56 15.84 23.98
C ALA A 298 4.38 14.36 24.37
N GLY A 299 5.47 13.57 24.30
CA GLY A 299 5.46 12.14 24.64
C GLY A 299 5.12 11.20 23.47
N GLY A 300 4.98 11.75 22.26
CA GLY A 300 4.81 11.01 21.02
C GLY A 300 6.09 10.31 20.53
N SER A 301 6.03 9.76 19.32
CA SER A 301 7.15 9.02 18.72
C SER A 301 8.27 9.90 18.16
N THR A 302 8.09 11.23 18.18
CA THR A 302 9.01 12.23 17.64
C THR A 302 9.63 13.07 18.78
N GLN A 303 10.97 13.11 18.86
CA GLN A 303 11.70 13.89 19.87
C GLN A 303 12.39 15.15 19.33
N ALA A 304 12.62 15.22 18.01
CA ALA A 304 13.21 16.37 17.35
C ALA A 304 12.71 16.47 15.91
N VAL A 305 12.70 17.69 15.37
CA VAL A 305 12.34 17.97 13.99
C VAL A 305 13.31 19.01 13.44
N ARG A 306 13.79 18.83 12.21
CA ARG A 306 14.76 19.75 11.59
C ARG A 306 14.71 19.71 10.07
N TRP A 307 14.92 20.88 9.47
CA TRP A 307 15.28 21.01 8.06
C TRP A 307 16.78 20.74 7.85
N PHE A 308 17.10 19.91 6.86
CA PHE A 308 18.45 19.57 6.45
C PHE A 308 18.64 19.91 4.98
N THR A 309 19.84 20.35 4.60
CA THR A 309 20.24 20.27 3.19
C THR A 309 20.36 18.79 2.77
N PRO A 310 20.23 18.45 1.48
CA PRO A 310 20.44 17.09 1.00
C PRO A 310 21.83 16.53 1.37
N ASP A 311 22.86 17.38 1.40
CA ASP A 311 24.20 17.00 1.84
C ASP A 311 24.21 16.62 3.33
N GLU A 312 23.73 17.49 4.22
CA GLU A 312 23.63 17.17 5.66
C GLU A 312 22.85 15.87 5.90
N ALA A 313 21.72 15.69 5.19
CA ALA A 313 20.86 14.53 5.34
C ALA A 313 21.53 13.21 4.94
N SER A 314 22.49 13.24 4.01
CA SER A 314 23.23 12.05 3.56
C SER A 314 24.14 11.44 4.63
N TRP A 315 24.49 12.21 5.66
CA TRP A 315 25.36 11.81 6.77
C TRP A 315 24.59 11.35 8.01
N LEU A 316 23.26 11.44 8.00
CA LEU A 316 22.41 11.05 9.12
C LEU A 316 22.23 9.54 9.21
N GLU A 317 21.97 9.05 10.42
CA GLU A 317 21.47 7.69 10.61
C GLU A 317 19.98 7.65 10.29
N LEU A 318 19.65 7.11 9.11
CA LEU A 318 18.28 7.06 8.59
C LEU A 318 17.61 5.71 8.90
N THR A 319 16.28 5.73 8.99
CA THR A 319 15.49 4.50 8.88
C THR A 319 15.51 3.96 7.44
N SER A 320 15.13 2.69 7.24
CA SER A 320 15.08 2.08 5.90
C SER A 320 14.15 2.84 4.95
N VAL A 321 12.91 3.11 5.36
CA VAL A 321 11.94 3.84 4.52
C VAL A 321 12.41 5.25 4.15
N THR A 322 13.15 5.93 5.03
CA THR A 322 13.75 7.23 4.71
C THR A 322 14.85 7.10 3.67
N ALA A 323 15.70 6.07 3.78
CA ALA A 323 16.72 5.78 2.77
C ALA A 323 16.09 5.42 1.42
N ASP A 324 15.04 4.58 1.43
CA ASP A 324 14.29 4.18 0.23
C ASP A 324 13.67 5.41 -0.47
N ALA A 325 13.05 6.31 0.28
CA ALA A 325 12.48 7.54 -0.28
C ALA A 325 13.54 8.47 -0.88
N PHE A 326 14.73 8.55 -0.28
CA PHE A 326 15.84 9.33 -0.82
C PHE A 326 16.37 8.71 -2.13
N ASP A 327 16.40 7.39 -2.20
CA ASP A 327 16.81 6.65 -3.41
C ASP A 327 15.78 6.82 -4.53
N ALA A 328 14.48 6.72 -4.21
CA ALA A 328 13.39 6.94 -5.15
C ALA A 328 13.36 8.36 -5.71
N ALA A 329 13.73 9.36 -4.91
CA ALA A 329 13.81 10.75 -5.31
C ALA A 329 15.15 11.15 -5.98
N ASP A 330 16.05 10.17 -6.21
CA ASP A 330 17.39 10.36 -6.78
C ASP A 330 18.23 11.44 -6.06
N LEU A 331 18.06 11.56 -4.73
CA LEU A 331 18.92 12.39 -3.88
C LEU A 331 20.33 11.79 -3.72
N THR A 332 20.65 10.70 -4.44
CA THR A 332 21.89 9.93 -4.35
C THR A 332 22.86 10.07 -5.52
N SER A 333 22.56 10.86 -6.55
CA SER A 333 23.42 10.92 -7.74
C SER A 333 24.78 11.63 -7.57
N GLY A 334 25.19 12.01 -6.34
CA GLY A 334 26.52 12.60 -6.10
C GLY A 334 27.16 12.42 -4.72
N ILE A 335 26.56 11.68 -3.79
CA ILE A 335 27.01 11.71 -2.38
C ILE A 335 27.39 10.31 -1.86
N PRO A 336 28.64 10.08 -1.41
CA PRO A 336 29.07 8.80 -0.85
C PRO A 336 28.36 8.51 0.49
N ARG A 337 27.49 7.50 0.54
CA ARG A 337 26.91 6.99 1.80
C ARG A 337 27.91 6.11 2.56
N ARG A 338 27.91 6.18 3.89
CA ARG A 338 28.63 5.22 4.76
C ARG A 338 27.97 3.85 4.60
N ARG A 339 28.68 2.84 4.10
CA ARG A 339 28.19 1.46 4.13
C ARG A 339 27.98 1.06 5.60
N PRO A 340 26.83 0.48 5.97
CA PRO A 340 26.67 -0.09 7.30
C PRO A 340 27.73 -1.19 7.50
N SER A 341 28.42 -1.16 8.64
CA SER A 341 29.32 -2.25 9.03
C SER A 341 28.52 -3.56 9.06
N PRO A 342 29.05 -4.68 8.54
CA PRO A 342 28.38 -5.97 8.67
C PRO A 342 28.21 -6.27 10.15
N ARG A 343 26.97 -6.52 10.58
CA ARG A 343 26.65 -6.99 11.93
C ARG A 343 27.38 -8.32 12.16
N GLN A 344 28.08 -8.44 13.28
CA GLN A 344 28.62 -9.71 13.79
C GLN A 344 27.51 -10.53 14.44
#